data_AF-A0A956HCL4-F1
#
_entry.id   AF-A0A956HCL4-F1
#
_cell.length_a   1.000
_cell.length_b   1.000
_cell.length_c   1.000
_cell.angle_alpha   90.00
_cell.angle_beta   90.00
_cell.angle_gamma   90.00
#
_symmetry.space_group_name_H-M   'P 1'
#
loop_
_entity.id
_entity.type
_entity.pdbx_description
1 polymer ?
#
loop_
_entity_poly.entity_id
_entity_poly.type
_entity_poly.pdbx_seq_one_letter_code
_entity_poly.pdbx_strand_id
1 'polypeptide(L)'
;MSGIQTGSKTCGCGRGAHETRLVAVTGGPGAGKTAILEMALRSFCAHVGVLPEAASVVFGGGFPRHSTDIARRAAQRAIYHVQREIEAVVVGERQVAVGLCDRGTVDGVAYWPGSAASYWEELGTTAEAELRRYAAVIHLETPAADQGYNHQNALRVESPTEARALDRRILAAWAGHPNHAVVSSADDFVQKAARALELVRAQLSPCCHGHALPHESRPERERDGA
;
A
#
# COMPACT_ATOMS: atom_id res chain seq x y z
N MET A 1 -5.42 21.12 6.87
CA MET A 1 -4.23 20.50 7.50
C MET A 1 -4.42 19.00 7.41
N SER A 2 -3.65 18.30 6.58
CA SER A 2 -3.89 16.87 6.32
C SER A 2 -3.03 16.02 7.23
N GLY A 3 -3.57 15.61 8.38
CA GLY A 3 -2.97 14.55 9.20
C GLY A 3 -3.12 13.17 8.54
N ILE A 4 -2.58 12.13 9.18
CA ILE A 4 -2.79 10.74 8.76
C ILE A 4 -4.29 10.43 8.79
N GLN A 5 -4.83 9.97 7.66
CA GLN A 5 -6.24 9.61 7.57
C GLN A 5 -6.47 8.29 8.30
N THR A 6 -7.53 8.22 9.10
CA THR A 6 -7.87 7.02 9.87
C THR A 6 -9.27 6.52 9.56
N GLY A 7 -9.51 5.25 9.89
CA GLY A 7 -10.80 4.62 9.63
C GLY A 7 -11.97 5.28 10.40
N SER A 8 -13.16 5.27 9.81
CA SER A 8 -14.33 5.98 10.31
C SER A 8 -15.27 5.16 11.20
N LYS A 9 -15.05 3.84 11.33
CA LYS A 9 -15.91 2.98 12.15
C LYS A 9 -15.64 3.14 13.64
N THR A 10 -16.68 2.97 14.45
CA THR A 10 -16.57 2.95 15.91
C THR A 10 -15.87 1.67 16.37
N CYS A 11 -15.02 1.77 17.39
CA CYS A 11 -14.33 0.64 17.99
C CYS A 11 -14.58 0.64 19.51
N GLY A 12 -14.85 -0.53 20.09
CA GLY A 12 -14.97 -0.70 21.54
C GLY A 12 -13.62 -0.78 22.27
N CYS A 13 -12.49 -0.54 21.57
CA CYS A 13 -11.18 -0.63 22.17
C CYS A 13 -10.93 0.58 23.09
N GLY A 14 -10.67 0.33 24.37
CA GLY A 14 -10.32 1.35 25.36
C GLY A 14 -8.82 1.61 25.52
N ARG A 15 -7.96 1.14 24.59
CA ARG A 15 -6.51 1.35 24.69
C ARG A 15 -6.15 2.72 24.10
N GLY A 16 -5.41 3.52 24.88
CA GLY A 16 -4.95 4.84 24.44
C GLY A 16 -3.71 4.85 23.54
N ALA A 17 -3.02 3.70 23.38
CA ALA A 17 -1.88 3.56 22.49
C ALA A 17 -1.78 2.11 21.98
N HIS A 18 -1.25 1.96 20.77
CA HIS A 18 -1.03 0.67 20.11
C HIS A 18 0.44 0.53 19.70
N GLU A 19 0.93 -0.71 19.62
CA GLU A 19 2.17 -0.96 18.87
C GLU A 19 1.81 -1.00 17.39
N THR A 20 2.25 0.00 16.64
CA THR A 20 1.89 0.15 15.23
C THR A 20 2.59 -0.90 14.38
N ARG A 21 1.80 -1.68 13.65
CA ARG A 21 2.27 -2.61 12.63
C ARG A 21 2.17 -1.95 11.26
N LEU A 22 3.29 -1.83 10.56
CA LEU A 22 3.31 -1.32 9.19
C LEU A 22 2.92 -2.44 8.21
N VAL A 23 2.03 -2.12 7.28
CA VAL A 23 1.60 -3.03 6.21
C VAL A 23 1.75 -2.31 4.88
N ALA A 24 2.60 -2.84 4.01
CA ALA A 24 2.77 -2.28 2.68
C ALA A 24 1.64 -2.75 1.77
N VAL A 25 0.85 -1.82 1.22
CA VAL A 25 -0.06 -2.09 0.10
C VAL A 25 0.67 -1.70 -1.18
N THR A 26 1.15 -2.71 -1.91
CA THR A 26 2.07 -2.55 -3.04
C THR A 26 1.47 -3.05 -4.35
N GLY A 27 2.21 -2.88 -5.45
CA GLY A 27 1.81 -3.26 -6.80
C GLY A 27 2.15 -2.17 -7.82
N GLY A 28 2.13 -2.54 -9.09
CA GLY A 28 2.40 -1.61 -10.19
C GLY A 28 1.37 -0.46 -10.29
N PRO A 29 1.66 0.55 -11.14
CA PRO A 29 0.68 1.57 -11.49
C PRO A 29 -0.62 0.93 -12.01
N GLY A 30 -1.77 1.42 -11.55
CA GLY A 30 -3.07 0.90 -12.01
C GLY A 30 -3.62 -0.29 -11.22
N ALA A 31 -2.89 -0.83 -10.25
CA ALA A 31 -3.34 -1.98 -9.45
C ALA A 31 -4.56 -1.71 -8.52
N GLY A 32 -5.04 -0.47 -8.41
CA GLY A 32 -6.20 -0.12 -7.58
C GLY A 32 -5.90 0.14 -6.09
N LYS A 33 -4.62 0.37 -5.73
CA LYS A 33 -4.18 0.66 -4.36
C LYS A 33 -4.99 1.76 -3.67
N THR A 34 -5.06 2.95 -4.28
CA THR A 34 -5.78 4.11 -3.73
C THR A 34 -7.23 3.78 -3.40
N ALA A 35 -7.95 3.10 -4.31
CA ALA A 35 -9.33 2.70 -4.08
C ALA A 35 -9.47 1.73 -2.90
N ILE A 36 -8.57 0.74 -2.78
CA ILE A 36 -8.57 -0.20 -1.64
C ILE A 36 -8.22 0.50 -0.32
N LEU A 37 -7.28 1.44 -0.33
CA LEU A 37 -6.93 2.24 0.85
C LEU A 37 -8.10 3.11 1.31
N GLU A 38 -8.81 3.75 0.38
CA GLU A 38 -10.05 4.49 0.68
C GLU A 38 -11.15 3.57 1.23
N MET A 39 -11.31 2.37 0.66
CA MET A 39 -12.26 1.38 1.19
C MET A 39 -11.86 0.92 2.59
N ALA A 40 -10.57 0.80 2.90
CA ALA A 40 -10.09 0.46 4.24
C ALA A 40 -10.47 1.55 5.26
N LEU A 41 -10.31 2.83 4.92
CA LEU A 41 -10.76 3.95 5.76
C LEU A 41 -12.27 3.92 6.04
N ARG A 42 -13.08 3.43 5.10
CA ARG A 42 -14.53 3.29 5.29
C ARG A 42 -14.94 2.02 6.03
N SER A 43 -14.10 0.99 6.00
CA SER A 43 -14.42 -0.35 6.52
C SER A 43 -13.92 -0.58 7.93
N PHE A 44 -12.83 0.10 8.34
CA PHE A 44 -12.20 -0.10 9.64
C PHE A 44 -12.35 1.11 10.56
N CYS A 45 -11.97 0.92 11.82
CA CYS A 45 -11.97 1.99 12.82
C CYS A 45 -10.71 2.87 12.75
N ALA A 46 -10.68 3.89 13.61
CA ALA A 46 -9.60 4.87 13.70
C ALA A 46 -8.22 4.26 14.01
N HIS A 47 -8.14 3.00 14.44
CA HIS A 47 -6.87 2.29 14.66
C HIS A 47 -6.23 1.76 13.36
N VAL A 48 -6.87 1.97 12.21
CA VAL A 48 -6.26 1.78 10.90
C VAL A 48 -5.99 3.15 10.29
N GLY A 49 -4.71 3.46 10.09
CA GLY A 49 -4.27 4.69 9.42
C GLY A 49 -3.77 4.40 8.02
N VAL A 50 -4.04 5.31 7.07
CA VAL A 50 -3.46 5.27 5.73
C VAL A 50 -2.38 6.34 5.63
N LEU A 51 -1.16 5.89 5.33
CA LEU A 51 -0.01 6.76 5.11
C LEU A 51 -0.01 7.23 3.65
N PRO A 52 0.19 8.52 3.38
CA PRO A 52 0.18 9.05 2.02
C PRO A 52 1.34 8.48 1.19
N GLU A 53 1.13 8.35 -0.13
CA GLU A 53 2.18 7.91 -1.05
C GLU A 53 3.34 8.90 -1.08
N ALA A 54 4.53 8.47 -0.63
CA ALA A 54 5.72 9.33 -0.55
C ALA A 54 6.11 9.96 -1.91
N ALA A 55 5.92 9.24 -3.01
CA ALA A 55 6.13 9.77 -4.36
C ALA A 55 5.21 10.95 -4.68
N SER A 56 3.93 10.84 -4.32
CA SER A 56 2.96 11.93 -4.49
C SER A 56 3.31 13.14 -3.62
N VAL A 57 3.81 12.94 -2.40
CA VAL A 57 4.31 14.03 -1.54
C VAL A 57 5.53 14.72 -2.17
N VAL A 58 6.52 13.94 -2.60
CA VAL A 58 7.76 14.46 -3.19
C VAL A 58 7.50 15.23 -4.49
N PHE A 59 6.76 14.64 -5.43
CA PHE A 59 6.47 15.28 -6.71
C PHE A 59 5.43 16.40 -6.59
N GLY A 60 4.42 16.23 -5.73
CA GLY A 60 3.46 17.29 -5.42
C GLY A 60 4.11 18.51 -4.75
N GLY A 61 5.22 18.30 -4.02
CA GLY A 61 6.06 19.35 -3.45
C GLY A 61 7.04 20.01 -4.43
N GLY A 62 7.02 19.65 -5.73
CA GLY A 62 7.83 20.29 -6.77
C GLY A 62 9.20 19.65 -7.04
N PHE A 63 9.46 18.42 -6.56
CA PHE A 63 10.70 17.72 -6.89
C PHE A 63 10.82 17.47 -8.41
N PRO A 64 11.98 17.71 -9.04
CA PRO A 64 12.14 17.55 -10.49
C PRO A 64 11.89 16.10 -10.97
N ARG A 65 10.93 15.92 -11.89
CA ARG A 65 10.57 14.62 -12.47
C ARG A 65 11.15 14.47 -13.88
N HIS A 66 12.46 14.20 -13.97
CA HIS A 66 13.16 13.94 -15.24
C HIS A 66 13.49 12.45 -15.41
N SER A 67 13.67 12.02 -16.67
CA SER A 67 13.95 10.61 -17.03
C SER A 67 15.42 10.21 -16.95
N THR A 68 16.34 11.15 -16.69
CA THR A 68 17.77 10.86 -16.57
C THR A 68 18.05 9.99 -15.35
N ASP A 69 19.09 9.16 -15.40
CA ASP A 69 19.49 8.30 -14.28
C ASP A 69 19.74 9.10 -13.00
N ILE A 70 20.39 10.26 -13.13
CA ILE A 70 20.68 11.17 -12.01
C ILE A 70 19.37 11.60 -11.33
N ALA A 71 18.39 12.06 -12.11
CA ALA A 71 17.11 12.50 -11.58
C ALA A 71 16.31 11.34 -10.98
N ARG A 72 16.28 10.17 -11.63
CA ARG A 72 15.62 8.98 -11.11
C ARG A 72 16.21 8.54 -9.78
N ARG A 73 17.54 8.46 -9.66
CA ARG A 73 18.21 8.13 -8.40
C ARG A 73 17.92 9.15 -7.30
N ALA A 74 18.02 10.43 -7.62
CA ALA A 74 17.72 11.51 -6.67
C ALA A 74 16.27 11.45 -6.17
N ALA A 75 15.30 11.23 -7.07
CA ALA A 75 13.91 11.07 -6.71
C ALA A 75 13.69 9.83 -5.82
N GLN A 76 14.28 8.68 -6.16
CA GLN A 76 14.12 7.46 -5.35
C GLN A 76 14.72 7.59 -3.94
N ARG A 77 15.85 8.27 -3.77
CA ARG A 77 16.38 8.59 -2.44
C ARG A 77 15.44 9.51 -1.66
N ALA A 78 14.92 10.57 -2.29
CA ALA A 78 13.98 11.48 -1.65
C ALA A 78 12.70 10.75 -1.20
N ILE A 79 12.12 9.92 -2.09
CA ILE A 79 10.93 9.12 -1.81
C ILE A 79 11.19 8.16 -0.65
N TYR A 80 12.33 7.46 -0.65
CA TYR A 80 12.70 6.56 0.43
C TYR A 80 12.75 7.28 1.78
N HIS A 81 13.43 8.43 1.87
CA HIS A 81 13.52 9.16 3.13
C HIS A 81 12.17 9.73 3.58
N VAL A 82 11.37 10.27 2.65
CA VAL A 82 10.01 10.73 2.98
C VAL A 82 9.14 9.56 3.48
N GLN A 83 9.21 8.40 2.83
CA GLN A 83 8.52 7.18 3.27
C GLN A 83 8.94 6.78 4.69
N ARG A 84 10.25 6.76 4.98
CA ARG A 84 10.80 6.40 6.29
C ARG A 84 10.33 7.35 7.40
N GLU A 85 10.24 8.65 7.12
CA GLU A 85 9.80 9.65 8.09
C GLU A 85 8.28 9.59 8.33
N ILE A 86 7.47 9.40 7.28
CA ILE A 86 6.02 9.20 7.44
C ILE A 86 5.75 7.96 8.30
N GLU A 87 6.46 6.85 8.04
CA GLU A 87 6.38 5.64 8.86
C GLU A 87 6.81 5.88 10.31
N ALA A 88 7.88 6.64 10.52
CA ALA A 88 8.39 6.96 11.85
C ALA A 88 7.39 7.78 12.68
N VAL A 89 6.68 8.72 12.07
CA VAL A 89 5.61 9.49 12.75
C VAL A 89 4.55 8.55 13.30
N VAL A 90 4.01 7.65 12.47
CA VAL A 90 2.92 6.77 12.88
C VAL A 90 3.36 5.77 13.94
N VAL A 91 4.56 5.19 13.78
CA VAL A 91 5.15 4.28 14.77
C VAL A 91 5.46 4.98 16.10
N GLY A 92 5.93 6.23 16.06
CA GLY A 92 6.27 7.01 17.25
C GLY A 92 5.04 7.52 18.00
N GLU A 93 4.01 7.98 17.28
CA GLU A 93 2.77 8.50 17.87
C GLU A 93 1.88 7.40 18.44
N ARG A 94 1.96 6.18 17.90
CA ARG A 94 1.25 4.99 18.43
C ARG A 94 -0.29 5.14 18.47
N GLN A 95 -0.84 6.05 17.66
CA GLN A 95 -2.27 6.33 17.61
C GLN A 95 -3.04 5.25 16.82
N VAL A 96 -2.39 4.61 15.85
CA VAL A 96 -2.98 3.54 15.03
C VAL A 96 -2.29 2.21 15.31
N ALA A 97 -3.07 1.14 15.30
CA ALA A 97 -2.56 -0.23 15.44
C ALA A 97 -1.98 -0.76 14.13
N VAL A 98 -2.55 -0.36 12.99
CA VAL A 98 -2.07 -0.72 11.66
C VAL A 98 -1.89 0.54 10.82
N GLY A 99 -0.67 0.75 10.33
CA GLY A 99 -0.33 1.78 9.33
C GLY A 99 -0.28 1.13 7.95
N LEU A 100 -1.25 1.46 7.10
CA LEU A 100 -1.29 1.04 5.71
C LEU A 100 -0.45 2.00 4.86
N CYS A 101 0.69 1.53 4.37
CA CYS A 101 1.56 2.30 3.51
C CYS A 101 1.10 2.17 2.05
N ASP A 102 0.74 3.27 1.39
CA ASP A 102 0.63 3.29 -0.08
C ASP A 102 2.04 3.20 -0.66
N ARG A 103 2.47 1.96 -0.91
CA ARG A 103 3.85 1.52 -1.18
C ARG A 103 4.75 1.51 0.05
N GLY A 104 5.75 0.63 0.03
CA GLY A 104 6.81 0.57 1.04
C GLY A 104 8.17 0.93 0.46
N THR A 105 9.20 1.01 1.31
CA THR A 105 10.57 1.36 0.91
C THR A 105 11.14 0.42 -0.15
N VAL A 106 10.75 -0.85 -0.14
CA VAL A 106 11.22 -1.87 -1.10
C VAL A 106 10.67 -1.65 -2.52
N ASP A 107 9.54 -0.94 -2.69
CA ASP A 107 9.03 -0.59 -4.03
C ASP A 107 10.06 0.18 -4.87
N GLY A 108 10.93 0.98 -4.22
CA GLY A 108 11.91 1.82 -4.91
C GLY A 108 12.90 1.05 -5.80
N VAL A 109 13.15 -0.23 -5.50
CA VAL A 109 13.97 -1.15 -6.32
C VAL A 109 13.43 -1.25 -7.76
N ALA A 110 12.10 -1.23 -7.92
CA ALA A 110 11.46 -1.32 -9.23
C ALA A 110 11.60 -0.03 -10.06
N TYR A 111 11.94 1.08 -9.43
CA TYR A 111 12.08 2.39 -10.09
C TYR A 111 13.55 2.84 -10.17
N TRP A 112 14.47 2.13 -9.52
CA TRP A 112 15.89 2.40 -9.59
C TRP A 112 16.46 2.05 -10.98
N PRO A 113 17.30 2.93 -11.58
CA PRO A 113 17.90 2.69 -12.90
C PRO A 113 19.09 1.71 -12.88
N GLY A 114 19.60 1.33 -11.70
CA GLY A 114 20.69 0.37 -11.54
C GLY A 114 20.23 -1.01 -11.05
N SER A 115 21.18 -1.81 -10.55
CA SER A 115 20.88 -3.07 -9.87
C SER A 115 20.19 -2.84 -8.51
N ALA A 116 19.46 -3.83 -8.01
CA ALA A 116 18.89 -3.78 -6.67
C ALA A 116 19.98 -3.59 -5.59
N ALA A 117 21.15 -4.20 -5.77
CA ALA A 117 22.27 -4.05 -4.85
C ALA A 117 22.73 -2.58 -4.73
N SER A 118 22.83 -1.85 -5.84
CA SER A 118 23.24 -0.44 -5.79
C SER A 118 22.16 0.48 -5.21
N TYR A 119 20.89 0.10 -5.29
CA TYR A 119 19.82 0.81 -4.57
C TYR A 119 20.04 0.75 -3.05
N TRP A 120 20.29 -0.46 -2.52
CA TRP A 120 20.52 -0.65 -1.09
C TRP A 120 21.80 0.01 -0.60
N GLU A 121 22.88 -0.09 -1.38
CA GLU A 121 24.16 0.57 -1.10
C GLU A 121 23.99 2.09 -0.99
N GLU A 122 23.34 2.72 -1.96
CA GLU A 122 23.13 4.18 -1.95
C GLU A 122 22.23 4.67 -0.81
N LEU A 123 21.39 3.79 -0.26
CA LEU A 123 20.53 4.09 0.89
C LEU A 123 21.16 3.73 2.24
N GLY A 124 22.32 3.05 2.24
CA GLY A 124 22.98 2.58 3.46
C GLY A 124 22.14 1.58 4.26
N THR A 125 21.37 0.72 3.58
CA THR A 125 20.52 -0.31 4.20
C THR A 125 20.68 -1.65 3.45
N THR A 126 19.92 -2.68 3.85
CA THR A 126 19.86 -3.97 3.13
C THR A 126 18.42 -4.36 2.85
N ALA A 127 18.21 -5.22 1.84
CA ALA A 127 16.88 -5.75 1.56
C ALA A 127 16.25 -6.39 2.80
N GLU A 128 17.00 -7.21 3.54
CA GLU A 128 16.51 -7.92 4.73
C GLU A 128 16.16 -6.96 5.86
N ALA A 129 16.93 -5.88 6.03
CA ALA A 129 16.62 -4.84 7.02
C ALA A 129 15.31 -4.14 6.67
N GLU A 130 15.10 -3.79 5.40
CA GLU A 130 13.87 -3.13 4.96
C GLU A 130 12.65 -4.06 5.01
N LEU A 131 12.80 -5.33 4.61
CA LEU A 131 11.73 -6.32 4.68
C LEU A 131 11.22 -6.51 6.12
N ARG A 132 12.11 -6.58 7.12
CA ARG A 132 11.72 -6.76 8.54
C ARG A 132 10.93 -5.60 9.14
N ARG A 133 10.90 -4.44 8.49
CA ARG A 133 10.13 -3.27 8.97
C ARG A 133 8.63 -3.45 8.82
N TYR A 134 8.21 -4.29 7.88
CA TYR A 134 6.80 -4.51 7.57
C TYR A 134 6.31 -5.77 8.28
N ALA A 135 5.11 -5.70 8.85
CA ALA A 135 4.46 -6.88 9.42
C ALA A 135 3.86 -7.78 8.32
N ALA A 136 3.40 -7.16 7.22
CA ALA A 136 2.85 -7.84 6.06
C ALA A 136 2.99 -6.98 4.80
N VAL A 137 2.93 -7.66 3.65
CA VAL A 137 2.94 -7.05 2.32
C VAL A 137 1.72 -7.58 1.57
N ILE A 138 0.88 -6.67 1.09
CA ILE A 138 -0.30 -6.97 0.26
C ILE A 138 0.01 -6.45 -1.14
N HIS A 139 0.43 -7.36 -2.02
CA HIS A 139 0.72 -7.04 -3.42
C HIS A 139 -0.56 -7.13 -4.24
N LEU A 140 -0.99 -6.01 -4.78
CA LEU A 140 -2.11 -5.94 -5.71
C LEU A 140 -1.56 -6.03 -7.14
N GLU A 141 -1.89 -7.09 -7.87
CA GLU A 141 -1.39 -7.23 -9.24
C GLU A 141 -1.98 -6.16 -10.17
N THR A 142 -1.17 -5.65 -11.09
CA THR A 142 -1.66 -4.72 -12.12
C THR A 142 -2.49 -5.51 -13.15
N PRO A 143 -3.75 -5.10 -13.43
CA PRO A 143 -4.60 -5.79 -14.38
C PRO A 143 -4.05 -5.75 -15.80
N ALA A 144 -4.55 -6.67 -16.61
CA ALA A 144 -4.22 -6.73 -18.01
C ALA A 144 -4.81 -5.56 -18.81
N ALA A 145 -4.26 -5.26 -20.00
CA ALA A 145 -4.65 -4.08 -20.77
C ALA A 145 -6.08 -4.21 -21.31
N ASP A 146 -6.48 -5.44 -21.58
CA ASP A 146 -7.80 -5.95 -21.93
C ASP A 146 -8.77 -6.04 -20.73
N GLN A 147 -8.31 -5.90 -19.49
CA GLN A 147 -9.09 -6.06 -18.26
C GLN A 147 -9.36 -4.72 -17.54
N GLY A 148 -9.48 -3.62 -18.29
CA GLY A 148 -9.94 -2.34 -17.73
C GLY A 148 -8.85 -1.42 -17.18
N TYR A 149 -7.67 -1.40 -17.81
CA TYR A 149 -6.64 -0.41 -17.47
C TYR A 149 -7.15 1.02 -17.76
N ASN A 150 -7.49 1.75 -16.70
CA ASN A 150 -8.15 3.05 -16.83
C ASN A 150 -7.11 4.18 -17.07
N HIS A 151 -7.22 4.85 -18.21
CA HIS A 151 -6.28 5.86 -18.71
C HIS A 151 -6.43 7.27 -18.08
N GLN A 152 -7.35 7.46 -17.15
CA GLN A 152 -7.78 8.81 -16.70
C GLN A 152 -6.87 9.50 -15.67
N ASN A 153 -5.70 8.92 -15.32
CA ASN A 153 -4.83 9.52 -14.32
C ASN A 153 -3.73 10.37 -15.00
N ALA A 154 -3.89 11.69 -15.04
CA ALA A 154 -2.98 12.63 -15.73
C ALA A 154 -1.53 12.62 -15.19
N LEU A 155 -1.30 12.01 -14.02
CA LEU A 155 0.03 11.83 -13.41
C LEU A 155 0.73 10.52 -13.82
N ARG A 156 0.02 9.62 -14.52
CA ARG A 156 0.55 8.34 -15.01
C ARG A 156 1.28 8.58 -16.32
N VAL A 157 2.57 8.23 -16.32
CA VAL A 157 3.45 8.39 -17.48
C VAL A 157 3.74 7.04 -18.15
N GLU A 158 3.36 5.95 -17.50
CA GLU A 158 3.66 4.59 -17.92
C GLU A 158 2.53 3.99 -18.77
N SER A 159 2.92 3.34 -19.86
CA SER A 159 2.08 2.47 -20.67
C SER A 159 1.62 1.22 -19.89
N PRO A 160 0.54 0.53 -20.32
CA PRO A 160 0.09 -0.70 -19.66
C PRO A 160 1.18 -1.79 -19.57
N THR A 161 2.03 -1.90 -20.60
CA THR A 161 3.15 -2.86 -20.63
C THR A 161 4.23 -2.51 -19.62
N GLU A 162 4.58 -1.22 -19.51
CA GLU A 162 5.51 -0.72 -18.50
C GLU A 162 4.95 -0.90 -17.08
N ALA A 163 3.65 -0.65 -16.88
CA ALA A 163 3.00 -0.84 -15.60
C ALA A 163 3.06 -2.31 -15.12
N ARG A 164 2.89 -3.29 -16.02
CA ARG A 164 3.09 -4.71 -15.69
C ARG A 164 4.56 -5.10 -15.51
N ALA A 165 5.48 -4.47 -16.24
CA ALA A 165 6.91 -4.72 -16.04
C ALA A 165 7.36 -4.23 -14.66
N LEU A 166 6.90 -3.05 -14.25
CA LEU A 166 7.08 -2.51 -12.90
C LEU A 166 6.44 -3.41 -11.85
N ASP A 167 5.20 -3.87 -12.07
CA ASP A 167 4.51 -4.78 -11.15
C ASP A 167 5.31 -6.05 -10.87
N ARG A 168 5.84 -6.69 -11.92
CA ARG A 168 6.70 -7.87 -11.78
C ARG A 168 8.00 -7.59 -11.04
N ARG A 169 8.61 -6.41 -11.26
CA ARG A 169 9.82 -5.99 -10.52
C ARG A 169 9.51 -5.77 -9.03
N ILE A 170 8.39 -5.14 -8.71
CA ILE A 170 7.92 -4.93 -7.34
C ILE A 170 7.68 -6.28 -6.67
N LEU A 171 6.94 -7.18 -7.34
CA LEU A 171 6.64 -8.52 -6.83
C LEU A 171 7.93 -9.28 -6.48
N ALA A 172 8.92 -9.23 -7.37
CA ALA A 172 10.22 -9.86 -7.16
C ALA A 172 11.01 -9.23 -6.00
N ALA A 173 10.95 -7.90 -5.84
CA ALA A 173 11.66 -7.20 -4.77
C ALA A 173 11.12 -7.58 -3.37
N TRP A 174 9.81 -7.85 -3.26
CA TRP A 174 9.15 -8.26 -2.03
C TRP A 174 9.16 -9.78 -1.77
N ALA A 175 9.67 -10.59 -2.68
CA ALA A 175 9.59 -12.06 -2.61
C ALA A 175 10.21 -12.68 -1.34
N GLY A 176 11.17 -12.00 -0.71
CA GLY A 176 11.79 -12.45 0.54
C GLY A 176 10.97 -12.17 1.82
N HIS A 177 9.84 -11.47 1.74
CA HIS A 177 9.03 -11.15 2.92
C HIS A 177 8.20 -12.37 3.38
N PRO A 178 8.25 -12.78 4.66
CA PRO A 178 7.56 -14.00 5.12
C PRO A 178 6.04 -13.91 5.05
N ASN A 179 5.48 -12.71 5.20
CA ASN A 179 4.03 -12.45 5.11
C ASN A 179 3.70 -11.66 3.85
N HIS A 180 4.01 -12.22 2.68
CA HIS A 180 3.72 -11.62 1.37
C HIS A 180 2.49 -12.28 0.74
N ALA A 181 1.39 -11.53 0.66
CA ALA A 181 0.16 -11.99 0.03
C ALA A 181 -0.06 -11.28 -1.31
N VAL A 182 -0.27 -12.08 -2.37
CA VAL A 182 -0.57 -11.58 -3.71
C VAL A 182 -2.07 -11.66 -3.95
N VAL A 183 -2.67 -10.53 -4.31
CA VAL A 183 -4.08 -10.44 -4.69
C VAL A 183 -4.15 -10.29 -6.21
N SER A 184 -4.61 -11.36 -6.86
CA SER A 184 -4.67 -11.44 -8.31
C SER A 184 -5.59 -10.38 -8.90
N SER A 185 -5.32 -10.02 -10.16
CA SER A 185 -6.13 -9.10 -10.94
C SER A 185 -7.37 -9.73 -11.61
N ALA A 186 -7.76 -10.96 -11.23
CA ALA A 186 -8.91 -11.68 -11.79
C ALA A 186 -10.16 -10.79 -11.88
N ASP A 187 -11.00 -11.04 -12.91
CA ASP A 187 -11.87 -10.11 -13.65
C ASP A 187 -12.87 -9.23 -12.85
N ASP A 188 -12.87 -9.27 -11.52
CA ASP A 188 -13.73 -8.47 -10.64
C ASP A 188 -12.91 -7.71 -9.57
N PHE A 189 -12.90 -6.38 -9.70
CA PHE A 189 -12.30 -5.48 -8.72
C PHE A 189 -12.93 -5.61 -7.32
N VAL A 190 -14.22 -5.95 -7.22
CA VAL A 190 -14.91 -6.12 -5.93
C VAL A 190 -14.32 -7.29 -5.16
N GLN A 191 -14.08 -8.43 -5.82
CA GLN A 191 -13.43 -9.60 -5.21
C GLN A 191 -12.00 -9.28 -4.80
N LYS A 192 -11.25 -8.57 -5.66
CA LYS A 192 -9.90 -8.10 -5.35
C LYS A 192 -9.89 -7.22 -4.09
N ALA A 193 -10.82 -6.25 -4.02
CA ALA A 193 -10.93 -5.36 -2.87
C ALA A 193 -11.36 -6.10 -1.60
N ALA A 194 -12.33 -7.01 -1.69
CA ALA A 194 -12.75 -7.85 -0.58
C ALA A 194 -11.57 -8.65 -0.02
N ARG A 195 -10.80 -9.31 -0.90
CA ARG A 195 -9.62 -10.08 -0.51
C ARG A 195 -8.53 -9.22 0.13
N ALA A 196 -8.26 -8.04 -0.42
CA ALA A 196 -7.29 -7.12 0.16
C ALA A 196 -7.72 -6.64 1.56
N LEU A 197 -9.00 -6.33 1.75
CA LEU A 197 -9.53 -5.92 3.05
C LEU A 197 -9.50 -7.07 4.08
N GLU A 198 -9.75 -8.31 3.68
CA GLU A 198 -9.55 -9.48 4.56
C GLU A 198 -8.10 -9.60 5.04
N LEU A 199 -7.13 -9.38 4.15
CA LEU A 199 -5.71 -9.42 4.48
C LEU A 199 -5.33 -8.28 5.45
N VAL A 200 -5.88 -7.08 5.26
CA VAL A 200 -5.74 -5.98 6.23
C VAL A 200 -6.38 -6.36 7.56
N ARG A 201 -7.59 -6.91 7.54
CA ARG A 201 -8.31 -7.36 8.75
C ARG A 201 -7.47 -8.35 9.53
N ALA A 202 -6.81 -9.32 8.88
CA ALA A 202 -5.95 -10.30 9.52
C ALA A 202 -4.72 -9.71 10.26
N GLN A 203 -4.36 -8.45 9.98
CA GLN A 203 -3.31 -7.74 10.73
C GLN A 203 -3.82 -7.02 11.98
N LEU A 204 -5.14 -6.94 12.15
CA LEU A 204 -5.77 -6.30 13.30
C LEU A 204 -5.79 -7.21 14.53
N SER A 205 -5.81 -6.58 15.70
CA SER A 205 -6.06 -7.31 16.94
C SER A 205 -7.54 -7.70 17.07
N PRO A 206 -7.90 -8.72 17.87
CA PRO A 206 -9.29 -9.15 18.07
C PRO A 206 -10.27 -8.02 18.43
N CYS A 207 -9.82 -7.01 19.19
CA CYS A 207 -10.63 -5.86 19.54
C CYS A 207 -11.05 -4.99 18.34
N CYS A 208 -10.35 -5.09 17.21
CA CYS A 208 -10.59 -4.36 15.96
C CYS A 208 -11.09 -5.29 14.83
N HIS A 209 -11.34 -6.58 15.09
CA HIS A 209 -11.81 -7.54 14.09
C HIS A 209 -13.32 -7.47 13.82
N GLY A 210 -14.12 -6.92 14.74
CA GLY A 210 -15.60 -6.93 14.67
C GLY A 210 -16.23 -6.01 13.61
N HIS A 211 -15.44 -5.44 12.69
CA HIS A 211 -15.96 -4.58 11.63
C HIS A 211 -16.38 -5.42 10.43
N ALA A 212 -17.67 -5.40 10.08
CA ALA A 212 -18.19 -6.07 8.90
C ALA A 212 -17.54 -5.49 7.63
N LEU A 213 -17.01 -6.36 6.77
CA LEU A 213 -16.44 -5.98 5.49
C LEU A 213 -17.55 -5.69 4.46
N PRO A 214 -17.30 -4.87 3.41
CA PRO A 214 -18.33 -4.47 2.45
C PRO A 214 -19.09 -5.63 1.78
N HIS A 215 -18.45 -6.79 1.63
CA HIS A 215 -19.07 -8.00 1.05
C HIS A 215 -19.91 -8.81 2.07
N GLU A 216 -19.73 -8.58 3.37
CA GLU A 216 -20.47 -9.24 4.45
C GLU A 216 -21.82 -8.54 4.71
N SER A 217 -21.96 -7.29 4.26
CA SER A 217 -23.21 -6.52 4.29
C SER A 217 -24.15 -6.82 3.10
N ARG A 218 -24.47 -8.10 2.84
CA ARG A 218 -25.66 -8.43 2.03
C ARG A 218 -26.91 -8.31 2.92
N PRO A 219 -27.98 -7.64 2.49
CA PRO A 219 -29.23 -7.63 3.25
C PRO A 219 -29.77 -9.06 3.35
N GLU A 220 -30.23 -9.46 4.54
CA GLU A 220 -30.85 -10.77 4.85
C GLU A 220 -32.14 -11.07 4.08
N ARG A 221 -32.56 -10.23 3.12
CA ARG A 221 -33.77 -10.43 2.34
C ARG A 221 -33.48 -11.21 1.06
N GLU A 222 -33.18 -12.52 1.20
CA GLU A 222 -33.29 -13.52 0.12
C GLU A 222 -33.03 -14.96 0.62
N ARG A 223 -33.30 -15.27 1.91
CA ARG A 223 -33.27 -16.66 2.43
C ARG A 223 -34.63 -17.25 2.78
N ASP A 224 -35.71 -16.48 2.68
CA ASP A 224 -37.07 -16.99 2.82
C ASP A 224 -37.92 -16.51 1.63
N GLY A 225 -38.19 -17.41 0.68
CA GLY A 225 -39.26 -17.25 -0.31
C GLY A 225 -38.89 -17.48 -1.78
N ALA A 226 -38.73 -18.75 -2.17
CA ALA A 226 -39.35 -19.41 -3.35
C ALA A 226 -38.66 -20.77 -3.61
#